data_AF-A0A3M6UAR7-F1
#
_entry.id   AF-A0A3M6UAR7-F1
#
_cell.length_a   1.000
_cell.length_b   1.000
_cell.length_c   1.000
_cell.angle_alpha   90.00
_cell.angle_beta   90.00
_cell.angle_gamma   90.00
#
_symmetry.space_group_name_H-M   'P 1'
#
loop_
_entity.id
_entity.type
_entity.pdbx_description
1 polymer ?
#
loop_
_entity_poly.entity_id
_entity_poly.type
_entity_poly.pdbx_seq_one_letter_code
_entity_poly.pdbx_strand_id
1 'polypeptide(L)' 'MMFDGAEYLERASESVPNTSPTNVTEHPALSINAGFSDGLPVGMMIVGRKLDEATILNVARAYEKIRDTTFEPF' A
#
# COMPACT_ATOMS: atom_id res chain seq x y z
N MET A 1 -2.75 -32.15 -9.40
CA MET A 1 -1.79 -31.74 -8.37
C MET A 1 -2.54 -30.88 -7.38
N MET A 2 -2.85 -31.41 -6.19
CA MET A 2 -3.47 -30.63 -5.12
C MET A 2 -2.32 -29.97 -4.37
N PHE A 3 -2.31 -28.64 -4.30
CA PHE A 3 -1.36 -27.91 -3.47
C PHE A 3 -1.55 -28.32 -2.00
N ASP A 4 -0.45 -28.40 -1.25
CA ASP A 4 -0.54 -28.54 0.20
C ASP A 4 -1.28 -27.33 0.79
N GLY A 5 -2.20 -27.57 1.71
CA GLY A 5 -3.04 -26.51 2.27
C GLY A 5 -2.21 -25.47 3.03
N ALA A 6 -1.12 -25.89 3.67
CA ALA A 6 -0.21 -24.99 4.35
C ALA A 6 0.55 -24.09 3.36
N GLU A 7 1.09 -24.66 2.28
CA GLU A 7 1.76 -23.92 1.21
C GLU A 7 0.85 -22.86 0.58
N TYR A 8 -0.42 -23.20 0.33
CA TYR A 8 -1.39 -22.26 -0.23
C TYR A 8 -1.63 -21.05 0.69
N LEU A 9 -1.78 -21.29 2.00
CA LEU A 9 -2.01 -20.24 2.98
C LEU A 9 -0.79 -19.34 3.16
N GLU A 10 0.42 -19.91 3.14
CA GLU A 10 1.67 -19.15 3.20
C GLU A 10 1.77 -18.18 2.03
N ARG A 11 1.58 -18.68 0.80
CA ARG A 11 1.66 -17.86 -0.43
C ARG A 11 0.59 -16.78 -0.49
N ALA A 12 -0.64 -17.11 -0.09
CA ALA A 12 -1.73 -16.13 -0.05
C ALA A 12 -1.45 -14.98 0.94
N SER A 13 -0.66 -15.25 1.98
CA SER A 13 -0.37 -14.30 3.05
C SER A 13 0.86 -13.41 2.78
N GLU A 14 1.63 -13.66 1.73
CA GLU A 14 2.87 -12.91 1.42
C GLU A 14 2.63 -11.39 1.30
N SER A 15 1.44 -10.96 0.86
CA SER A 15 1.11 -9.55 0.65
C SER A 15 0.58 -8.82 1.90
N VAL A 16 0.27 -9.53 2.98
CA VAL A 16 -0.40 -8.97 4.18
C VAL A 16 0.50 -8.50 5.35
N PRO A 17 1.83 -8.76 5.43
CA PRO A 17 2.62 -8.37 6.61
C PRO A 17 2.62 -6.86 6.89
N ASN A 18 2.53 -6.03 5.85
CA ASN A 18 2.53 -4.57 6.01
C ASN A 18 1.12 -4.01 6.26
N THR A 19 0.06 -4.68 5.80
CA THR A 19 -1.32 -4.17 5.89
C THR A 19 -2.02 -4.65 7.15
N SER A 20 -1.88 -5.92 7.50
CA SER A 20 -2.53 -6.55 8.65
C SER A 20 -2.30 -5.86 10.01
N PRO A 21 -1.13 -5.25 10.32
CA PRO A 21 -0.95 -4.55 11.60
C PRO A 21 -1.93 -3.38 11.77
N THR A 22 -2.28 -2.70 10.67
CA THR A 22 -3.20 -1.55 10.73
C THR A 22 -4.65 -1.95 10.91
N ASN A 23 -5.05 -3.16 10.50
CA ASN A 23 -6.36 -3.73 10.83
C ASN A 23 -6.52 -3.94 12.34
N VAL A 24 -5.48 -4.48 13.00
CA VAL A 24 -5.52 -4.78 14.44
C VAL A 24 -5.39 -3.51 15.27
N THR A 25 -4.51 -2.61 14.86
CA THR A 25 -4.25 -1.37 15.62
C THR A 25 -5.22 -0.24 15.29
N GLU A 26 -5.98 -0.35 14.19
CA GLU A 26 -6.96 0.63 13.70
C GLU A 26 -6.36 1.99 13.34
N HIS A 27 -5.05 2.05 13.07
CA HIS A 27 -4.45 3.27 12.53
C HIS A 27 -4.94 3.49 11.11
N PRO A 28 -5.28 4.74 10.72
CA PRO A 28 -5.68 5.01 9.35
C PRO A 28 -4.48 4.76 8.44
N ALA A 29 -4.73 4.01 7.37
CA ALA A 29 -3.72 3.64 6.40
C ALA A 29 -4.24 3.84 4.98
N LEU A 30 -3.41 4.43 4.12
CA LEU A 30 -3.73 4.72 2.74
C LEU A 30 -2.65 4.15 1.83
N SER A 31 -3.06 3.44 0.78
CA SER A 31 -2.16 3.00 -0.28
C SER A 31 -2.26 3.95 -1.47
N ILE A 32 -1.11 4.35 -2.02
CA ILE A 32 -1.01 5.23 -3.18
C ILE A 32 -0.03 4.63 -4.20
N ASN A 33 -0.30 4.80 -5.50
CA ASN A 33 0.63 4.37 -6.55
C ASN A 33 1.95 5.17 -6.40
N ALA A 34 3.04 4.46 -6.18
CA ALA A 34 4.37 5.02 -5.99
C ALA A 34 5.24 4.98 -7.25
N GLY A 35 4.73 4.38 -8.32
CA GLY A 35 5.46 4.13 -9.55
C GLY A 35 5.17 2.75 -10.13
N PHE A 36 6.02 2.34 -11.06
CA PHE A 36 5.98 1.02 -11.67
C PHE A 36 7.35 0.37 -11.56
N SER A 37 7.36 -0.93 -11.26
CA SER A 37 8.55 -1.79 -11.36
C SER A 37 8.19 -2.91 -12.32
N ASP A 38 9.06 -3.18 -13.29
CA ASP A 38 8.85 -4.24 -14.29
C ASP A 38 7.51 -4.11 -15.04
N GLY A 39 7.04 -2.87 -15.25
CA GLY A 39 5.76 -2.58 -15.90
C GLY A 39 4.52 -2.80 -15.02
N LEU A 40 4.69 -3.17 -13.75
CA LEU A 40 3.60 -3.39 -12.79
C LEU A 40 3.55 -2.27 -11.75
N PRO A 41 2.36 -1.85 -11.28
CA PRO A 41 2.22 -0.79 -10.31
C PRO A 41 2.76 -1.22 -8.94
N VAL A 42 3.48 -0.30 -8.29
CA VAL A 42 3.99 -0.47 -6.92
C VAL A 42 3.26 0.52 -6.01
N GLY A 43 2.83 0.06 -4.84
CA GLY A 43 2.14 0.88 -3.84
C GLY A 43 3.08 1.37 -2.73
N MET A 44 2.87 2.61 -2.27
CA MET A 44 3.40 3.11 -1.00
C MET A 44 2.25 3.20 0.01
N MET A 45 2.45 2.66 1.21
CA MET A 45 1.48 2.71 2.29
C MET A 45 1.85 3.83 3.28
N ILE A 46 0.93 4.75 3.52
CA ILE A 46 1.06 5.85 4.47
C ILE A 46 0.19 5.52 5.68
N VAL A 47 0.80 5.44 6.87
CA VAL A 47 0.10 5.15 8.13
C VAL A 47 0.12 6.38 9.03
N GLY A 48 -1.05 6.79 9.50
CA GLY A 48 -1.24 7.97 10.33
C GLY A 48 -1.52 7.65 11.80
N ARG A 49 -1.70 8.71 12.59
CA ARG A 49 -2.22 8.61 13.96
C ARG A 49 -3.71 8.27 13.91
N LYS A 50 -4.23 7.61 14.95
CA LYS A 50 -5.69 7.34 15.06
C LYS A 50 -6.50 8.64 14.91
N LEU A 51 -7.56 8.58 14.09
CA LEU A 51 -8.50 9.69 13.84
C LEU A 51 -7.86 10.95 13.23
N ASP A 52 -6.71 10.79 12.54
CA ASP A 52 -5.97 11.87 11.87
C ASP A 52 -5.88 11.62 10.36
N GLU A 53 -7.01 11.26 9.75
CA GLU A 53 -7.11 10.94 8.32
C GLU A 53 -6.74 12.16 7.45
N ALA A 54 -7.03 13.36 7.94
CA ALA A 54 -6.69 14.60 7.24
C ALA A 54 -5.18 14.71 6.96
N THR A 55 -4.33 14.30 7.91
CA THR A 55 -2.88 14.34 7.72
C THR A 55 -2.43 13.37 6.63
N ILE A 56 -2.89 12.12 6.64
CA ILE A 56 -2.48 11.14 5.63
C ILE A 56 -2.99 11.50 4.23
N LEU A 57 -4.20 12.06 4.13
CA LEU A 57 -4.75 12.55 2.86
C LEU A 57 -3.93 13.72 2.31
N ASN A 58 -3.50 14.65 3.18
CA ASN A 58 -2.63 15.75 2.78
C ASN A 58 -1.25 15.25 2.32
N VAL A 59 -0.66 14.26 3.00
CA VAL A 59 0.60 13.64 2.58
C VAL A 59 0.45 12.95 1.22
N ALA A 60 -0.61 12.16 1.04
CA ALA A 60 -0.90 11.50 -0.24
C ALA A 60 -1.04 12.54 -1.36
N ARG A 61 -1.82 13.61 -1.12
CA ARG A 61 -2.00 14.68 -2.10
C ARG A 61 -0.71 15.39 -2.44
N ALA A 62 0.16 15.67 -1.46
CA ALA A 62 1.46 16.28 -1.68
C ALA A 62 2.37 15.35 -2.51
N TYR A 63 2.35 14.05 -2.21
CA TYR A 63 3.09 13.05 -2.97
C TYR A 63 2.64 13.00 -4.44
N GLU A 64 1.33 12.95 -4.72
CA GLU A 64 0.83 12.98 -6.12
C GLU A 64 1.28 14.22 -6.88
N LYS A 65 1.23 15.40 -6.25
CA LYS A 65 1.69 16.64 -6.89
C LYS A 65 3.15 16.56 -7.32
N ILE A 66 4.00 15.91 -6.54
CA ILE A 66 5.41 15.75 -6.86
C ILE A 66 5.58 14.66 -7.93
N ARG A 67 4.95 13.50 -7.72
CA ARG A 67 5.02 12.36 -8.64
C ARG A 67 4.57 12.75 -10.04
N ASP A 68 3.38 13.34 -10.18
CA ASP A 68 2.76 13.63 -11.49
C ASP A 68 3.55 14.67 -12.30
N THR A 69 4.36 15.53 -11.65
CA THR A 69 5.28 16.41 -12.38
C THR A 69 6.49 15.69 -12.98
N THR A 70 6.76 14.47 -12.52
CA THR A 70 7.91 13.64 -12.92
C THR A 70 7.45 12.41 -13.72
N PHE A 71 6.13 12.19 -13.82
CA PHE A 71 5.55 10.99 -14.40
C PHE A 71 5.15 11.24 -15.85
N GLU A 72 5.80 10.56 -16.78
CA GLU A 72 5.30 10.44 -18.15
C GLU A 72 4.18 9.38 -18.16
N PRO A 73 3.00 9.69 -18.73
CA PRO A 73 1.96 8.69 -18.94
C PRO A 73 2.46 7.68 -19.98
N PHE A 74 2.25 6.39 -19.70
CA PHE A 74 2.55 5.29 -20.62
C PHE A 74 1.87 5.47 -21.98
#